data_AF-E2BIY9-F1
#
_entry.id   AF-E2BIY9-F1
#
_cell.length_a   1.000
_cell.length_b   1.000
_cell.length_c   1.000
_cell.angle_alpha   90.00
_cell.angle_beta   90.00
_cell.angle_gamma   90.00
#
_symmetry.space_group_name_H-M   'P 1'
#
loop_
_entity.id
_entity.type
_entity.pdbx_description
1 polymer ?
#
loop_
_entity_poly.entity_id
_entity_poly.type
_entity_poly.pdbx_seq_one_letter_code
_entity_poly.pdbx_strand_id
1 'polypeptide(L)'
;MRKKILSEILCEKEPIEVSLVLNINPWKPPYSIYALQKLWKDTNIIVKSYVHSTIVGRVPIDFSSNTHPGVNNVVNLNIIFKAVNDVEVVTNLLRYPLLGEVNFLRYLSRLIKTHNYEKDFASACTIDNILDLCCRVRSQTIRDKTDEALSILYQELEHTRWNGRDEPSIADMAAWSTVKQFSSNRRLPQIIQRWYEICEKTFMDDASRR
;
A
#
# COMPACT_ATOMS: atom_id res chain seq x y z
N MET A 1 -1.63 42.46 -17.00
CA MET A 1 -1.11 41.38 -17.87
C MET A 1 -0.02 40.51 -17.23
N ARG A 2 0.87 41.02 -16.36
CA ARG A 2 1.98 40.22 -15.76
C ARG A 2 1.59 39.16 -14.71
N LYS A 3 0.37 39.18 -14.16
CA LYS A 3 -0.09 38.16 -13.20
C LYS A 3 -0.55 36.84 -13.85
N LYS A 4 -0.80 36.81 -15.16
CA LYS A 4 -1.27 35.61 -15.88
C LYS A 4 -0.13 34.70 -16.35
N ILE A 5 1.08 35.26 -16.50
CA ILE A 5 2.28 34.53 -16.94
C ILE A 5 2.94 33.78 -15.77
N LEU A 6 2.78 34.27 -14.53
CA LEU A 6 3.31 33.58 -13.34
C LEU A 6 2.50 32.34 -12.93
N SER A 7 1.23 32.24 -13.36
CA SER A 7 0.44 31.02 -13.21
C SER A 7 0.69 29.97 -14.30
N GLU A 8 1.48 30.30 -15.33
CA GLU A 8 1.84 29.39 -16.43
C GLU A 8 3.23 28.76 -16.24
N ILE A 9 3.95 29.12 -15.17
CA ILE A 9 5.03 28.27 -14.61
C ILE A 9 4.41 27.29 -13.62
N LEU A 10 3.26 26.71 -14.00
CA LEU A 10 2.88 25.41 -13.49
C LEU A 10 4.01 24.49 -13.91
N CYS A 11 4.84 24.12 -12.93
CA CYS A 11 5.81 23.04 -13.04
C CYS A 11 5.10 21.87 -13.74
N GLU A 12 5.25 21.77 -15.06
CA GLU A 12 4.94 20.58 -15.83
C GLU A 12 5.87 19.53 -15.26
N LYS A 13 5.33 18.79 -14.29
CA LYS A 13 6.05 17.70 -13.67
C LYS A 13 6.18 16.67 -14.77
N GLU A 14 7.42 16.34 -15.13
CA GLU A 14 7.67 15.22 -16.02
C GLU A 14 6.90 14.01 -15.49
N PRO A 15 6.10 13.36 -16.35
CA PRO A 15 5.36 12.20 -15.96
C PRO A 15 6.33 11.11 -15.49
N ILE A 16 5.99 10.49 -14.37
CA ILE A 16 6.84 9.43 -13.80
C ILE A 16 6.50 8.14 -14.50
N GLU A 17 7.50 7.49 -15.08
CA GLU A 17 7.42 6.11 -15.53
C GLU A 17 8.43 5.27 -14.73
N VAL A 18 7.92 4.33 -13.93
CA VAL A 18 8.75 3.45 -13.10
C VAL A 18 8.34 1.99 -13.28
N SER A 19 9.32 1.10 -13.30
CA SER A 19 9.11 -0.35 -13.33
C SER A 19 9.71 -1.00 -12.10
N LEU A 20 8.90 -1.75 -11.35
CA LEU A 20 9.29 -2.43 -10.12
C LEU A 20 8.98 -3.93 -10.27
N VAL A 21 9.85 -4.77 -9.71
CA VAL A 21 9.59 -6.20 -9.57
C VAL A 21 9.27 -6.47 -8.11
N LEU A 22 8.14 -7.13 -7.84
CA LEU A 22 7.69 -7.49 -6.50
C LEU A 22 7.67 -9.00 -6.35
N ASN A 23 8.54 -9.56 -5.49
CA ASN A 23 8.36 -10.94 -5.04
C ASN A 23 7.32 -10.95 -3.93
N ILE A 24 6.23 -11.68 -4.11
CA ILE A 24 5.09 -11.71 -3.19
C ILE A 24 4.74 -13.15 -2.84
N ASN A 25 4.49 -13.40 -1.56
CA ASN A 25 3.91 -14.66 -1.13
C ASN A 25 2.38 -14.62 -1.33
N PRO A 26 1.80 -15.51 -2.16
CA PRO A 26 0.38 -15.47 -2.49
C PRO A 26 -0.55 -15.77 -1.31
N TRP A 27 -0.03 -16.40 -0.25
CA TRP A 27 -0.76 -16.65 1.01
C TRP A 27 -0.62 -15.51 2.03
N LYS A 28 0.18 -14.50 1.68
CA LYS A 28 0.42 -13.27 2.44
C LYS A 28 0.33 -12.06 1.51
N PRO A 29 -0.81 -11.88 0.83
CA PRO A 29 -0.90 -10.89 -0.24
C PRO A 29 -0.84 -9.44 0.29
N PRO A 30 -0.10 -8.54 -0.39
CA PRO A 30 -0.10 -7.13 -0.07
C PRO A 30 -1.35 -6.44 -0.61
N TYR A 31 -2.41 -6.47 0.18
CA TYR A 31 -3.68 -5.88 -0.21
C TYR A 31 -3.56 -4.36 -0.48
N SER A 32 -2.52 -3.68 0.03
CA SER A 32 -2.29 -2.25 -0.25
C SER A 32 -2.21 -1.94 -1.74
N ILE A 33 -1.87 -2.92 -2.60
CA ILE A 33 -1.89 -2.75 -4.06
C ILE A 33 -3.31 -2.42 -4.56
N TYR A 34 -4.34 -3.07 -4.04
CA TYR A 34 -5.74 -2.73 -4.39
C TYR A 34 -6.08 -1.31 -3.93
N ALA A 35 -5.65 -0.93 -2.72
CA ALA A 35 -5.89 0.42 -2.20
C ALA A 35 -5.21 1.49 -3.08
N LEU A 36 -3.95 1.26 -3.48
CA LEU A 36 -3.22 2.13 -4.40
C LEU A 36 -3.97 2.28 -5.74
N GLN A 37 -4.36 1.17 -6.36
CA GLN A 37 -5.11 1.18 -7.62
C GLN A 37 -6.44 1.92 -7.49
N LYS A 38 -7.13 1.73 -6.37
CA LYS A 38 -8.41 2.37 -6.14
C LYS A 38 -8.29 3.87 -5.86
N LEU A 39 -7.24 4.32 -5.17
CA LEU A 39 -7.14 5.69 -4.68
C LEU A 39 -6.29 6.60 -5.57
N TRP A 40 -5.20 6.10 -6.15
CA TRP A 40 -4.26 6.93 -6.91
C TRP A 40 -4.74 7.12 -8.36
N LYS A 41 -5.80 7.93 -8.52
CA LYS A 41 -6.45 8.18 -9.81
C LYS A 41 -5.62 9.00 -10.79
N ASP A 42 -4.57 9.65 -10.31
CA ASP A 42 -3.57 10.37 -11.10
C ASP A 42 -2.36 9.50 -11.48
N THR A 43 -2.44 8.17 -11.28
CA THR A 43 -1.38 7.22 -11.62
C THR A 43 -1.95 5.92 -12.22
N ASN A 44 -1.42 5.51 -13.37
CA ASN A 44 -1.70 4.19 -13.94
C ASN A 44 -0.84 3.14 -13.25
N ILE A 45 -1.46 2.18 -12.57
CA ILE A 45 -0.76 1.06 -11.93
C ILE A 45 -1.02 -0.18 -12.77
N ILE A 46 -0.05 -0.49 -13.63
CA ILE A 46 -0.11 -1.59 -14.59
C ILE A 46 0.55 -2.80 -13.93
N VAL A 47 -0.19 -3.90 -13.82
CA VAL A 47 0.26 -5.10 -13.14
C VAL A 47 0.38 -6.25 -14.12
N LYS A 48 1.53 -6.94 -14.05
CA LYS A 48 1.77 -8.20 -14.76
C LYS A 48 2.29 -9.24 -13.78
N SER A 49 1.60 -10.37 -13.72
CA SER A 49 1.86 -11.42 -12.73
C SER A 49 2.57 -12.62 -13.36
N TYR A 50 3.49 -13.21 -12.59
CA TYR A 50 4.26 -14.40 -12.90
C TYR A 50 4.27 -15.32 -11.67
N VAL A 51 4.52 -16.62 -11.88
CA VAL A 51 4.59 -17.61 -10.79
C VAL A 51 5.98 -18.23 -10.77
N HIS A 52 6.67 -18.13 -9.64
CA HIS A 52 7.95 -18.78 -9.42
C HIS A 52 7.76 -20.25 -9.05
N SER A 53 8.74 -21.10 -9.39
CA SER A 53 8.69 -22.55 -9.16
C SER A 53 8.55 -22.98 -7.70
N THR A 54 8.84 -22.08 -6.76
CA THR A 54 8.63 -22.28 -5.32
C THR A 54 7.15 -22.32 -4.91
N ILE A 55 6.24 -21.85 -5.77
CA ILE A 55 4.81 -21.90 -5.51
C ILE A 55 4.26 -23.21 -6.04
N VAL A 56 3.62 -23.96 -5.15
CA VAL A 56 2.94 -25.21 -5.49
C VAL A 56 1.43 -24.96 -5.48
N GLY A 57 0.75 -25.34 -6.56
CA GLY A 57 -0.70 -25.22 -6.71
C GLY A 57 -1.15 -23.89 -7.31
N ARG A 58 -2.45 -23.60 -7.18
CA ARG A 58 -3.09 -22.41 -7.77
C ARG A 58 -2.87 -21.18 -6.89
N VAL A 59 -2.52 -20.06 -7.51
CA VAL A 59 -2.46 -18.75 -6.85
C VAL A 59 -3.88 -18.26 -6.57
N PRO A 60 -4.24 -17.93 -5.31
CA PRO A 60 -5.60 -17.56 -4.90
C PRO A 60 -5.91 -16.06 -5.06
N ILE A 61 -4.96 -15.26 -5.55
CA ILE A 61 -5.09 -13.81 -5.70
C ILE A 61 -4.68 -13.37 -7.09
N ASP A 62 -5.35 -12.34 -7.61
CA ASP A 62 -4.96 -11.66 -8.83
C ASP A 62 -5.06 -10.15 -8.66
N PHE A 63 -4.09 -9.44 -9.22
CA PHE A 63 -4.03 -7.99 -9.21
C PHE A 63 -4.27 -7.53 -10.65
N SER A 64 -5.46 -7.02 -10.93
CA SER A 64 -5.79 -6.47 -12.25
C SER A 64 -5.02 -5.17 -12.49
N SER A 65 -4.72 -4.85 -13.75
CA SER A 65 -4.17 -3.52 -14.08
C SER A 65 -5.25 -2.45 -13.92
N ASN A 66 -4.85 -1.25 -13.49
CA ASN A 66 -5.72 -0.08 -13.48
C ASN A 66 -5.14 1.05 -14.35
N THR A 67 -5.95 1.52 -15.30
CA THR A 67 -5.59 2.55 -16.27
C THR A 67 -6.65 3.65 -16.32
N HIS A 68 -6.20 4.89 -16.33
CA HIS A 68 -6.99 6.09 -16.38
C HIS A 68 -6.63 6.89 -17.65
N PRO A 69 -7.60 7.15 -18.55
CA PRO A 69 -7.35 7.94 -19.75
C PRO A 69 -6.81 9.33 -19.40
N GLY A 70 -5.76 9.78 -20.12
CA GLY A 70 -5.17 11.11 -19.93
C GLY A 70 -4.26 11.25 -18.71
N VAL A 71 -4.00 10.16 -17.98
CA VAL A 71 -3.03 10.12 -16.88
C VAL A 71 -1.67 9.68 -17.40
N ASN A 72 -0.64 10.48 -17.13
CA ASN A 72 0.70 10.24 -17.67
C ASN A 72 1.64 9.52 -16.69
N ASN A 73 1.35 9.52 -15.38
CA ASN A 73 2.16 8.73 -14.43
C ASN A 73 1.87 7.25 -14.63
N VAL A 74 2.92 6.43 -14.74
CA VAL A 74 2.85 4.99 -14.95
C VAL A 74 3.77 4.27 -13.96
N VAL A 75 3.18 3.35 -13.21
CA VAL A 75 3.89 2.41 -12.32
C VAL A 75 3.64 1.00 -12.86
N ASN A 76 4.66 0.41 -13.45
CA ASN A 76 4.65 -0.97 -13.92
C ASN A 76 5.09 -1.90 -12.77
N LEU A 77 4.16 -2.72 -12.26
CA LEU A 77 4.42 -3.73 -11.24
C LEU A 77 4.50 -5.12 -11.88
N ASN A 78 5.71 -5.68 -11.92
CA ASN A 78 5.94 -7.06 -12.29
C ASN A 78 5.91 -7.92 -11.02
N ILE A 79 4.77 -8.57 -10.76
CA ILE A 79 4.57 -9.40 -9.58
C ILE A 79 5.07 -10.81 -9.88
N ILE A 80 5.97 -11.32 -9.04
CA ILE A 80 6.42 -12.69 -9.05
C ILE A 80 5.92 -13.36 -7.77
N PHE A 81 4.92 -14.24 -7.91
CA PHE A 81 4.46 -15.06 -6.79
C PHE A 81 5.57 -16.04 -6.41
N LYS A 82 6.12 -15.89 -5.20
CA LYS A 82 7.31 -16.60 -4.71
C LYS A 82 7.16 -16.88 -3.22
N ALA A 83 7.75 -17.97 -2.72
CA ALA A 83 7.72 -18.32 -1.30
C ALA A 83 8.68 -17.43 -0.48
N VAL A 84 8.31 -16.16 -0.30
CA VAL A 84 9.03 -15.16 0.49
C VAL A 84 8.32 -14.92 1.84
N ASN A 85 9.02 -14.37 2.83
CA ASN A 85 8.45 -14.13 4.16
C ASN A 85 7.55 -12.90 4.21
N ASP A 86 7.94 -11.85 3.48
CA ASP A 86 7.24 -10.58 3.25
C ASP A 86 7.58 -10.10 1.82
N VAL A 87 6.97 -9.00 1.37
CA VAL A 87 7.21 -8.42 0.04
C VAL A 87 8.70 -8.09 -0.14
N GLU A 88 9.27 -8.47 -1.29
CA GLU A 88 10.60 -8.02 -1.70
C GLU A 88 10.46 -7.14 -2.94
N VAL A 89 10.85 -5.87 -2.86
CA VAL A 89 10.92 -4.97 -4.01
C VAL A 89 12.31 -5.05 -4.61
N VAL A 90 12.40 -5.54 -5.84
CA VAL A 90 13.62 -5.60 -6.62
C VAL A 90 13.59 -4.48 -7.66
N THR A 91 14.66 -3.68 -7.67
CA THR A 91 14.87 -2.60 -8.64
C THR A 91 16.28 -2.71 -9.19
N ASN A 92 16.51 -2.15 -10.38
CA ASN A 92 17.86 -2.12 -10.96
C ASN A 92 18.80 -1.12 -10.27
N LEU A 93 18.27 -0.31 -9.35
CA LEU A 93 19.01 0.75 -8.66
C LEU A 93 19.63 0.26 -7.34
N LEU A 94 19.04 -0.78 -6.73
CA LEU A 94 19.47 -1.28 -5.43
C LEU A 94 20.20 -2.61 -5.58
N ARG A 95 21.32 -2.74 -4.86
CA ARG A 95 22.08 -4.00 -4.80
C ARG A 95 21.33 -5.12 -4.06
N TYR A 96 20.43 -4.74 -3.15
CA TYR A 96 19.64 -5.64 -2.32
C TYR A 96 18.16 -5.25 -2.41
N PRO A 97 17.23 -6.22 -2.29
CA PRO A 97 15.81 -5.93 -2.31
C PRO A 97 15.41 -5.06 -1.12
N LEU A 98 14.47 -4.14 -1.34
CA LEU A 98 13.78 -3.44 -0.27
C LEU A 98 12.71 -4.37 0.31
N LEU A 99 12.79 -4.67 1.61
CA LEU A 99 11.94 -5.66 2.26
C LEU A 99 10.73 -4.99 2.92
N GLY A 100 9.56 -5.62 2.77
CA GLY A 100 8.31 -5.28 3.44
C GLY A 100 7.36 -4.40 2.62
N GLU A 101 6.07 -4.72 2.69
CA GLU A 101 4.99 -3.96 2.03
C GLU A 101 4.96 -2.48 2.44
N VAL A 102 5.23 -2.20 3.71
CA VAL A 102 5.31 -0.83 4.24
C VAL A 102 6.43 -0.03 3.55
N ASN A 103 7.60 -0.64 3.37
CA ASN A 103 8.72 0.03 2.73
C ASN A 103 8.47 0.23 1.23
N PHE A 104 7.78 -0.73 0.58
CA PHE A 104 7.26 -0.53 -0.76
C PHE A 104 6.36 0.72 -0.85
N LEU A 105 5.41 0.89 0.07
CA LEU A 105 4.51 2.06 0.09
C LEU A 105 5.27 3.37 0.31
N ARG A 106 6.21 3.41 1.26
CA ARG A 106 7.08 4.56 1.48
C ARG A 106 7.88 4.92 0.23
N TYR A 107 8.50 3.92 -0.40
CA TYR A 107 9.27 4.11 -1.62
C TYR A 107 8.41 4.68 -2.75
N LEU A 108 7.25 4.07 -3.00
CA LEU A 108 6.35 4.49 -4.07
C LEU A 108 5.79 5.89 -3.83
N SER A 109 5.42 6.22 -2.59
CA SER A 109 4.95 7.56 -2.21
C SER A 109 6.01 8.64 -2.47
N ARG A 110 7.29 8.36 -2.16
CA ARG A 110 8.38 9.32 -2.42
C ARG A 110 8.64 9.55 -3.91
N LEU A 111 8.41 8.55 -4.76
CA LEU A 111 8.57 8.70 -6.21
C LEU A 111 7.56 9.69 -6.78
N ILE A 112 6.30 9.62 -6.36
CA ILE A 112 5.23 10.43 -6.95
C ILE A 112 5.01 11.69 -6.12
N LYS A 113 5.44 12.84 -6.67
CA LYS A 113 5.38 14.11 -5.95
C LYS A 113 3.99 14.48 -5.47
N THR A 114 2.87 14.06 -6.08
CA THR A 114 1.52 14.32 -5.52
C THR A 114 1.27 13.51 -4.25
N HIS A 115 1.75 12.26 -4.20
CA HIS A 115 1.55 11.31 -3.12
C HIS A 115 2.63 11.28 -2.04
N ASN A 116 3.71 12.05 -2.17
CA ASN A 116 4.77 12.08 -1.16
C ASN A 116 4.23 12.52 0.21
N TYR A 117 4.18 11.57 1.15
CA TYR A 117 3.65 11.75 2.50
C TYR A 117 4.55 12.62 3.40
N GLU A 118 5.83 12.78 3.05
CA GLU A 118 6.83 13.53 3.82
C GLU A 118 6.79 15.04 3.57
N LYS A 119 5.87 15.52 2.70
CA LYS A 119 5.72 16.96 2.46
C LYS A 119 5.32 17.75 3.70
N ASP A 120 4.59 17.11 4.62
CA ASP A 120 4.16 17.70 5.88
C ASP A 120 4.79 16.90 7.03
N PHE A 121 5.86 17.44 7.60
CA PHE A 121 6.68 16.78 8.62
C PHE A 121 5.88 16.35 9.86
N ALA A 122 4.93 17.17 10.32
CA ALA A 122 4.15 16.86 11.51
C ALA A 122 3.32 15.58 11.27
N SER A 123 2.72 15.47 10.08
CA SER A 123 1.96 14.30 9.72
C SER A 123 2.79 13.09 9.32
N ALA A 124 3.99 13.31 8.78
CA ALA A 124 4.90 12.24 8.37
C ALA A 124 5.28 11.35 9.56
N CYS A 125 5.53 11.95 10.73
CA CYS A 125 5.81 11.24 11.97
C CYS A 125 4.65 10.32 12.40
N THR A 126 3.42 10.83 12.40
CA THR A 126 2.22 10.04 12.73
C THR A 126 1.99 8.91 11.72
N ILE A 127 2.20 9.18 10.44
CA ILE A 127 2.11 8.17 9.37
C ILE A 127 3.18 7.09 9.60
N ASP A 128 4.42 7.47 9.86
CA ASP A 128 5.51 6.53 10.09
C ASP A 128 5.30 5.67 11.35
N ASN A 129 4.71 6.22 12.42
CA ASN A 129 4.35 5.43 13.59
C ASN A 129 3.40 4.27 13.24
N ILE A 130 2.33 4.54 12.49
CA ILE A 130 1.37 3.51 12.06
C ILE A 130 2.04 2.50 11.13
N LEU A 131 2.87 2.97 10.18
CA LEU A 131 3.62 2.14 9.26
C LEU A 131 4.60 1.20 10.02
N ASP A 132 5.27 1.69 11.05
CA ASP A 132 6.19 0.88 11.86
C ASP A 132 5.47 -0.13 12.75
N LEU A 133 4.28 0.20 13.25
CA LEU A 133 3.40 -0.79 13.91
C LEU A 133 2.97 -1.90 12.94
N CYS A 134 2.68 -1.57 11.68
CA CYS A 134 2.40 -2.58 10.65
C CYS A 134 3.63 -3.48 10.40
N CYS A 135 4.83 -2.90 10.33
CA CYS A 135 6.08 -3.67 10.27
C CYS A 135 6.24 -4.59 11.49
N ARG A 136 5.95 -4.08 12.69
CA ARG A 136 6.03 -4.85 13.94
C ARG A 136 5.12 -6.07 13.88
N VAL A 137 3.85 -5.93 13.47
CA VAL A 137 2.91 -7.06 13.30
C VAL A 137 3.46 -8.09 12.32
N ARG A 138 3.92 -7.65 11.14
CA ARG A 138 4.41 -8.52 10.06
C ARG A 138 5.68 -9.29 10.40
N SER A 139 6.53 -8.70 11.25
CA SER A 139 7.76 -9.33 11.73
C SER A 139 7.54 -10.43 12.78
N GLN A 140 6.36 -10.48 13.42
CA GLN A 140 6.08 -11.48 14.44
C GLN A 140 5.82 -12.86 13.82
N THR A 141 6.46 -13.88 14.38
CA THR A 141 6.24 -15.29 14.02
C THR A 141 5.42 -16.05 15.05
N ILE A 142 5.25 -15.47 16.25
CA ILE A 142 4.51 -16.06 17.37
C ILE A 142 3.14 -15.40 17.45
N ARG A 143 2.07 -16.22 17.42
CA ARG A 143 0.68 -15.76 17.43
C ARG A 143 0.38 -14.75 18.53
N ASP A 144 0.75 -15.04 19.77
CA ASP A 144 0.40 -14.18 20.90
C ASP A 144 1.09 -12.80 20.80
N LYS A 145 2.32 -12.76 20.26
CA LYS A 145 3.02 -11.48 19.97
C LYS A 145 2.40 -10.74 18.79
N THR A 146 1.94 -11.47 17.76
CA THR A 146 1.17 -10.89 16.65
C THR A 146 -0.11 -10.25 17.17
N ASP A 147 -0.83 -10.94 18.06
CA ASP A 147 -2.08 -10.46 18.64
C ASP A 147 -1.86 -9.23 19.52
N GLU A 148 -0.81 -9.23 20.35
CA GLU A 148 -0.39 -8.05 21.13
C GLU A 148 -0.07 -6.85 20.22
N ALA A 149 0.73 -7.06 19.17
CA ALA A 149 1.08 -6.00 18.23
C ALA A 149 -0.14 -5.47 17.44
N LEU A 150 -1.09 -6.34 17.09
CA LEU A 150 -2.36 -5.96 16.48
C LEU A 150 -3.20 -5.12 17.44
N SER A 151 -3.27 -5.49 18.72
CA SER A 151 -4.00 -4.70 19.73
C SER A 151 -3.45 -3.27 19.84
N ILE A 152 -2.12 -3.10 19.83
CA ILE A 152 -1.48 -1.77 19.83
C ILE A 152 -1.87 -1.00 18.56
N LEU A 153 -1.78 -1.65 17.39
CA LEU A 153 -2.18 -1.02 16.13
C LEU A 153 -3.66 -0.60 16.15
N TYR A 154 -4.56 -1.40 16.72
CA TYR A 154 -5.98 -1.06 16.80
C TYR A 154 -6.26 0.16 17.67
N GLN A 155 -5.53 0.31 18.78
CA GLN A 155 -5.66 1.48 19.66
C GLN A 155 -5.22 2.75 18.94
N GLU A 156 -4.10 2.69 18.22
CA GLU A 156 -3.64 3.84 17.42
C GLU A 156 -4.65 4.20 16.33
N LEU A 157 -5.26 3.21 15.68
CA LEU A 157 -6.23 3.44 14.60
C LEU A 157 -7.61 3.93 15.08
N GLU A 158 -8.00 3.66 16.33
CA GLU A 158 -9.28 4.11 16.90
C GLU A 158 -9.43 5.63 16.80
N HIS A 159 -8.32 6.34 17.00
CA HIS A 159 -8.28 7.79 16.99
C HIS A 159 -8.21 8.39 15.58
N THR A 160 -8.12 7.56 14.54
CA THR A 160 -7.71 7.99 13.21
C THR A 160 -8.72 7.53 12.16
N ARG A 161 -9.80 8.29 11.96
CA ARG A 161 -10.69 8.00 10.81
C ARG A 161 -9.94 8.16 9.49
N TRP A 162 -9.08 9.19 9.43
CA TRP A 162 -8.02 9.46 8.45
C TRP A 162 -7.08 10.55 9.01
N ASN A 163 -6.85 10.56 10.34
CA ASN A 163 -6.09 11.63 11.03
C ASN A 163 -6.59 13.07 10.75
N GLY A 164 -7.92 13.26 10.66
CA GLY A 164 -8.51 14.57 10.33
C GLY A 164 -8.40 14.97 8.86
N ARG A 165 -7.97 14.05 7.97
CA ARG A 165 -7.93 14.26 6.52
C ARG A 165 -9.24 13.85 5.86
N ASP A 166 -9.46 14.41 4.68
CA ASP A 166 -10.56 14.01 3.79
C ASP A 166 -10.27 12.68 3.08
N GLU A 167 -8.98 12.34 2.93
CA GLU A 167 -8.53 11.17 2.16
C GLU A 167 -7.57 10.26 2.96
N PRO A 168 -7.64 8.94 2.71
CA PRO A 168 -6.74 7.94 3.29
C PRO A 168 -5.27 8.14 2.87
N SER A 169 -4.37 7.89 3.80
CA SER A 169 -2.92 7.95 3.60
C SER A 169 -2.30 6.56 3.33
N ILE A 170 -1.00 6.51 3.06
CA ILE A 170 -0.30 5.21 2.96
C ILE A 170 -0.28 4.43 4.28
N ALA A 171 -0.38 5.10 5.43
CA ALA A 171 -0.52 4.44 6.73
C ALA A 171 -1.82 3.65 6.80
N ASP A 172 -2.90 4.23 6.30
CA ASP A 172 -4.22 3.59 6.25
C ASP A 172 -4.24 2.38 5.32
N MET A 173 -3.62 2.50 4.15
CA MET A 173 -3.49 1.40 3.19
C MET A 173 -2.68 0.24 3.79
N ALA A 174 -1.56 0.55 4.45
CA ALA A 174 -0.70 -0.43 5.11
C ALA A 174 -1.40 -1.11 6.29
N ALA A 175 -2.06 -0.32 7.13
CA ALA A 175 -2.82 -0.80 8.27
C ALA A 175 -3.94 -1.72 7.81
N TRP A 176 -4.74 -1.31 6.83
CA TRP A 176 -5.84 -2.13 6.34
C TRP A 176 -5.34 -3.45 5.77
N SER A 177 -4.28 -3.41 4.94
CA SER A 177 -3.67 -4.61 4.40
C SER A 177 -3.19 -5.56 5.49
N THR A 178 -2.52 -5.01 6.52
CA THR A 178 -2.03 -5.77 7.68
C THR A 178 -3.18 -6.39 8.48
N VAL A 179 -4.22 -5.63 8.79
CA VAL A 179 -5.39 -6.16 9.52
C VAL A 179 -6.09 -7.23 8.69
N LYS A 180 -6.31 -6.99 7.39
CA LYS A 180 -6.97 -7.93 6.49
C LYS A 180 -6.22 -9.26 6.41
N GLN A 181 -4.89 -9.22 6.32
CA GLN A 181 -4.04 -10.40 6.21
C GLN A 181 -3.93 -11.18 7.53
N PHE A 182 -3.83 -10.51 8.67
CA PHE A 182 -3.57 -11.18 9.95
C PHE A 182 -4.86 -11.47 10.76
N SER A 183 -6.01 -10.97 10.30
CA SER A 183 -7.32 -11.20 10.91
C SER A 183 -8.30 -11.96 10.03
N SER A 184 -7.89 -12.49 8.87
CA SER A 184 -8.80 -13.03 7.83
C SER A 184 -9.76 -14.13 8.30
N ASN A 185 -9.46 -14.79 9.42
CA ASN A 185 -10.27 -15.88 10.00
C ASN A 185 -10.80 -15.56 11.40
N ARG A 186 -10.77 -14.29 11.83
CA ARG A 186 -11.15 -13.88 13.18
C ARG A 186 -12.16 -12.75 13.13
N ARG A 187 -13.08 -12.74 14.10
CA ARG A 187 -13.95 -11.58 14.31
C ARG A 187 -13.10 -10.41 14.80
N LEU A 188 -13.15 -9.31 14.07
CA LEU A 188 -12.45 -8.08 14.47
C LEU A 188 -13.06 -7.52 15.76
N PRO A 189 -12.22 -6.96 16.66
CA PRO A 189 -12.72 -6.24 17.83
C PRO A 189 -13.59 -5.04 17.43
N GLN A 190 -14.59 -4.71 18.25
CA GLN A 190 -15.57 -3.65 17.94
C GLN A 190 -14.91 -2.28 17.72
N ILE A 191 -13.82 -2.00 18.43
CA ILE A 191 -13.02 -0.77 18.35
C ILE A 191 -12.55 -0.47 16.91
N ILE A 192 -12.16 -1.50 16.14
CA ILE A 192 -11.58 -1.33 14.80
C ILE A 192 -12.58 -1.68 13.70
N GLN A 193 -13.67 -2.36 14.03
CA GLN A 193 -14.61 -2.90 13.05
C GLN A 193 -15.15 -1.81 12.10
N ARG A 194 -15.58 -0.66 12.64
CA ARG A 194 -16.11 0.44 11.82
C ARG A 194 -15.05 1.02 10.88
N TRP A 195 -13.83 1.23 11.36
CA TRP A 195 -12.72 1.72 10.53
C TRP A 195 -12.40 0.72 9.41
N TYR A 196 -12.36 -0.57 9.74
CA TYR A 196 -12.07 -1.61 8.76
C TYR A 196 -13.15 -1.71 7.68
N GLU A 197 -14.42 -1.64 8.04
CA GLU A 197 -15.54 -1.63 7.08
C GLU A 197 -15.47 -0.42 6.13
N ILE A 198 -15.07 0.75 6.63
CA ILE A 198 -14.83 1.94 5.79
C ILE A 198 -13.67 1.67 4.83
N CYS A 199 -12.55 1.10 5.31
CA CYS A 199 -11.41 0.74 4.46
C CYS A 199 -11.80 -0.28 3.38
N GLU A 200 -12.50 -1.35 3.73
CA GLU A 200 -13.00 -2.36 2.78
C GLU A 200 -13.86 -1.73 1.67
N LYS A 201 -14.74 -0.79 2.05
CA LYS A 201 -15.57 -0.07 1.09
C LYS A 201 -14.76 0.87 0.21
N THR A 202 -13.74 1.50 0.78
CA THR A 202 -12.96 2.56 0.12
C THR A 202 -11.89 1.98 -0.80
N PHE A 203 -11.26 0.87 -0.41
CA PHE A 203 -10.07 0.32 -1.07
C PHE A 203 -10.36 -0.84 -2.02
N MET A 204 -11.53 -1.50 -1.88
CA MET A 204 -11.91 -2.62 -2.75
C MET A 204 -13.15 -2.34 -3.56
N ASP A 205 -13.07 -2.67 -4.84
CA ASP A 205 -14.23 -2.81 -5.71
C ASP A 205 -15.05 -4.06 -5.33
N ASP A 206 -16.36 -4.01 -5.53
CA ASP A 206 -17.27 -5.13 -5.23
C ASP A 206 -16.87 -6.43 -5.96
N ALA A 207 -16.22 -6.32 -7.13
CA ALA A 207 -15.70 -7.45 -7.90
C ALA A 207 -14.46 -8.11 -7.28
N SER A 208 -13.68 -7.38 -6.47
CA SER A 208 -12.43 -7.84 -5.87
C SER A 208 -12.63 -8.43 -4.47
N ARG A 209 -13.83 -8.32 -3.88
CA ARG A 209 -14.16 -8.82 -2.52
C ARG A 209 -14.41 -10.34 -2.45
N ARG A 210 -14.32 -11.07 -3.56
CA ARG A 210 -14.64 -12.50 -3.65
C ARG A 210 -13.44 -13.40 -3.42
#